data_AF-A0A1Y4IW72-F1
#
_entry.id   AF-A0A1Y4IW72-F1
#
_cell.length_a   1.000
_cell.length_b   1.000
_cell.length_c   1.000
_cell.angle_alpha   90.00
_cell.angle_beta   90.00
_cell.angle_gamma   90.00
#
_symmetry.space_group_name_H-M   'P 1'
#
loop_
_entity.id
_entity.type
_entity.pdbx_description
1 polymer ?
#
loop_
_entity_poly.entity_id
_entity_poly.type
_entity_poly.pdbx_seq_one_letter_code
_entity_poly.pdbx_strand_id
1 'polypeptide(L)'
;AAFDTAYEEMRQTSGELKTLETKLQGKKELQRQVLAYAKTKPARDGLKAQKSPKAREAYRQAHESDFIIADAAARYFKAHGITRLPARKALQDEIEQLVSKKSGLYNTYHEQKQRYTELQTVKRNIDQILRREEPRRRKEQSHER
;
A
#
# COMPACT_ATOMS: atom_id res chain seq x y z
N ALA A 1 11.18 23.91 17.82
CA ALA A 1 11.00 24.66 16.55
C ALA A 1 11.50 23.83 15.38
N ALA A 2 12.79 23.84 15.00
CA ALA A 2 13.28 23.11 13.81
C ALA A 2 13.17 21.56 13.89
N PHE A 3 13.43 20.97 15.06
CA PHE A 3 13.29 19.52 15.26
C PHE A 3 11.83 19.04 15.13
N ASP A 4 10.92 19.78 15.75
CA ASP A 4 9.49 19.45 15.74
C ASP A 4 8.92 19.61 14.32
N THR A 5 9.31 20.67 13.59
CA THR A 5 8.95 20.85 12.18
C THR A 5 9.46 19.71 11.29
N ALA A 6 10.72 19.32 11.43
CA ALA A 6 11.29 18.20 10.65
C ALA A 6 10.57 16.87 10.95
N TYR A 7 10.13 16.66 12.20
CA TYR A 7 9.33 15.50 12.58
C TYR A 7 7.93 15.52 11.97
N GLU A 8 7.26 16.66 12.00
CA GLU A 8 5.92 16.84 11.42
C GLU A 8 5.93 16.62 9.91
N GLU A 9 6.87 17.22 9.18
CA GLU A 9 7.03 17.05 7.74
C GLU A 9 7.26 15.57 7.38
N MET A 10 8.20 14.89 8.06
CA MET A 10 8.47 13.47 7.85
C MET A 10 7.22 12.61 8.10
N ARG A 11 6.48 12.90 9.18
CA ARG A 11 5.25 12.17 9.55
C ARG A 11 4.14 12.39 8.52
N GLN A 12 3.98 13.61 8.02
CA GLN A 12 3.01 13.95 6.99
C GLN A 12 3.31 13.18 5.69
N THR A 13 4.53 13.28 5.17
CA THR A 13 4.94 12.57 3.94
C THR A 13 4.80 11.06 4.09
N SER A 14 5.12 10.51 5.27
CA SER A 14 4.90 9.09 5.56
C SER A 14 3.42 8.69 5.51
N GLY A 15 2.53 9.54 6.05
CA GLY A 15 1.09 9.35 5.97
C GLY A 15 0.58 9.35 4.52
N GLU A 16 1.00 10.34 3.73
CA GLU A 16 0.67 10.43 2.31
C GLU A 16 1.15 9.19 1.55
N LEU A 17 2.39 8.76 1.77
CA LEU A 17 2.97 7.59 1.14
C LEU A 17 2.16 6.32 1.45
N LYS A 18 1.75 6.13 2.71
CA LYS A 18 0.88 5.01 3.12
C LYS A 18 -0.48 5.04 2.41
N THR A 19 -1.12 6.22 2.30
CA THR A 19 -2.40 6.32 1.57
C THR A 19 -2.22 6.00 0.09
N LEU A 20 -1.13 6.45 -0.52
CA LEU A 20 -0.83 6.21 -1.92
C LEU A 20 -0.51 4.73 -2.18
N GLU A 21 0.24 4.08 -1.31
CA GLU A 21 0.51 2.64 -1.37
C GLU A 21 -0.77 1.82 -1.27
N THR A 22 -1.66 2.17 -0.34
CA THR A 22 -2.96 1.50 -0.18
C THR A 22 -3.80 1.63 -1.45
N LYS A 23 -3.87 2.84 -2.04
CA LYS A 23 -4.57 3.08 -3.31
C LYS A 23 -3.94 2.28 -4.46
N LEU A 24 -2.61 2.26 -4.55
CA LEU A 24 -1.88 1.52 -5.58
C LEU A 24 -2.14 0.01 -5.47
N GLN A 25 -2.14 -0.53 -4.25
CA GLN A 25 -2.44 -1.93 -3.99
C GLN A 25 -3.86 -2.28 -4.45
N GLY A 26 -4.85 -1.45 -4.11
CA GLY A 26 -6.23 -1.64 -4.55
C GLY A 26 -6.37 -1.65 -6.08
N LYS A 27 -5.66 -0.75 -6.78
CA LYS A 27 -5.68 -0.73 -8.26
C LYS A 27 -4.98 -1.92 -8.90
N LYS A 28 -3.86 -2.37 -8.34
CA LYS A 28 -3.18 -3.59 -8.79
C LYS A 28 -4.04 -4.83 -8.60
N GLU A 29 -4.77 -4.89 -7.48
CA GLU A 29 -5.72 -5.98 -7.24
C GLU A 29 -6.87 -5.93 -8.25
N LEU A 30 -7.46 -4.75 -8.48
CA LEU A 30 -8.45 -4.56 -9.53
C LEU A 30 -7.93 -5.01 -10.90
N GLN A 31 -6.70 -4.65 -11.25
CA GLN A 31 -6.07 -5.04 -12.51
C GLN A 31 -5.98 -6.57 -12.65
N ARG A 32 -5.55 -7.26 -11.59
CA ARG A 32 -5.47 -8.73 -11.57
C ARG A 32 -6.85 -9.35 -11.79
N GLN A 33 -7.88 -8.86 -11.11
CA GLN A 33 -9.24 -9.37 -11.24
C GLN A 33 -9.82 -9.11 -12.62
N VAL A 34 -9.58 -7.94 -13.22
CA VAL A 34 -9.98 -7.62 -14.60
C VAL A 34 -9.30 -8.55 -15.60
N LEU A 35 -8.00 -8.83 -15.42
CA LEU A 35 -7.27 -9.76 -16.28
C LEU A 35 -7.77 -11.20 -16.11
N ALA A 36 -7.98 -11.65 -14.88
CA ALA A 36 -8.52 -12.97 -14.58
C ALA A 36 -9.90 -13.17 -15.22
N TYR A 37 -10.81 -12.21 -15.03
CA TYR A 37 -12.15 -12.25 -15.61
C TYR A 37 -12.14 -12.23 -17.15
N ALA A 38 -11.19 -11.54 -17.76
CA ALA A 38 -11.12 -11.49 -19.19
C ALA A 38 -10.43 -12.71 -19.81
N LYS A 39 -9.53 -13.38 -19.07
CA LYS A 39 -8.94 -14.68 -19.48
C LYS A 39 -10.00 -15.78 -19.55
N THR A 40 -11.03 -15.72 -18.72
CA THR A 40 -12.14 -16.71 -18.70
C THR A 40 -13.24 -16.39 -19.72
N LYS A 41 -13.10 -15.31 -20.49
CA LYS A 41 -14.05 -14.95 -21.56
C LYS A 41 -14.26 -16.06 -22.60
N PRO A 42 -13.22 -16.74 -23.12
CA PRO A 42 -13.39 -17.82 -24.10
C PRO A 42 -14.23 -18.99 -23.56
N ALA A 43 -13.99 -19.42 -22.31
CA ALA A 43 -14.80 -20.47 -21.67
C ALA A 43 -16.27 -20.05 -21.52
N ARG A 44 -16.52 -18.80 -21.13
CA ARG A 44 -17.90 -18.29 -20.99
C ARG A 44 -18.62 -18.17 -22.33
N ASP A 45 -17.92 -17.72 -23.36
CA ASP A 45 -18.47 -17.63 -24.72
C ASP A 45 -18.71 -19.02 -25.31
N GLY A 46 -17.81 -19.99 -25.06
CA GLY A 46 -17.98 -21.38 -25.47
C GLY A 46 -19.17 -22.07 -24.80
N LEU A 47 -19.47 -21.76 -23.53
CA LEU A 47 -20.67 -22.26 -22.85
C LEU A 47 -21.96 -21.73 -23.49
N LYS A 48 -21.97 -20.46 -23.94
CA LYS A 48 -23.12 -19.88 -24.65
C LYS A 48 -23.37 -20.53 -26.01
N ALA A 49 -22.30 -20.98 -26.68
CA ALA A 49 -22.40 -21.67 -27.96
C ALA A 49 -23.08 -23.05 -27.83
N GLN A 50 -23.05 -23.66 -26.64
CA GLN A 50 -23.72 -24.93 -26.39
C GLN A 50 -25.25 -24.78 -26.37
N LYS A 51 -25.93 -25.53 -27.23
CA LYS A 51 -27.40 -25.49 -27.39
C LYS A 51 -28.12 -26.52 -26.52
N SER A 52 -27.50 -27.67 -26.24
CA SER A 52 -28.09 -28.75 -25.43
C SER A 52 -27.78 -28.57 -23.94
N PRO A 53 -28.75 -28.82 -23.03
CA PRO A 53 -28.52 -28.81 -21.58
C PRO A 53 -27.41 -29.75 -21.13
N LYS A 54 -27.37 -30.98 -21.68
CA LYS A 54 -26.34 -31.99 -21.38
C LYS A 54 -24.95 -31.54 -21.84
N ALA A 55 -24.86 -30.90 -23.01
CA ALA A 55 -23.61 -30.35 -23.52
C ALA A 55 -23.12 -29.17 -22.67
N ARG A 56 -24.05 -28.34 -22.15
CA ARG A 56 -23.71 -27.23 -21.22
C ARG A 56 -23.15 -27.74 -19.89
N GLU A 57 -23.71 -28.80 -19.33
CA GLU A 57 -23.20 -29.40 -18.09
C GLU A 57 -21.81 -30.01 -18.28
N ALA A 58 -21.63 -30.82 -19.32
CA ALA A 58 -20.32 -31.40 -19.63
C ALA A 58 -19.26 -30.32 -19.88
N TYR A 59 -19.64 -29.24 -20.58
CA TYR A 59 -18.77 -28.09 -20.82
C TYR A 59 -18.43 -27.32 -19.53
N ARG A 60 -19.40 -27.14 -18.63
CA ARG A 60 -19.13 -26.52 -17.32
C ARG A 60 -18.18 -27.35 -16.47
N GLN A 61 -18.31 -28.66 -16.47
CA GLN A 61 -17.39 -29.56 -15.77
C GLN A 61 -15.99 -29.49 -16.38
N ALA A 62 -15.87 -29.50 -17.70
CA ALA A 62 -14.58 -29.41 -18.40
C ALA A 62 -13.85 -28.06 -18.17
N HIS A 63 -14.59 -26.97 -17.96
CA HIS A 63 -14.06 -25.62 -17.74
C HIS A 63 -14.31 -25.10 -16.32
N GLU A 64 -14.48 -25.99 -15.34
CA GLU A 64 -14.87 -25.63 -13.98
C GLU A 64 -13.93 -24.60 -13.34
N SER A 65 -12.62 -24.77 -13.55
CA SER A 65 -11.59 -23.84 -13.07
C SER A 65 -11.78 -22.42 -13.59
N ASP A 66 -12.04 -22.26 -14.90
CA ASP A 66 -12.29 -20.97 -15.52
C ASP A 66 -13.57 -20.32 -14.98
N PHE A 67 -14.61 -21.12 -14.70
CA PHE A 67 -15.84 -20.61 -14.11
C PHE A 67 -15.66 -20.17 -12.66
N ILE A 68 -14.87 -20.89 -11.86
CA ILE A 68 -14.52 -20.49 -10.49
C ILE A 68 -13.75 -19.16 -10.50
N ILE A 69 -12.77 -19.01 -11.39
CA ILE A 69 -12.00 -17.76 -11.54
C ILE A 69 -12.92 -16.61 -11.96
N ALA A 70 -13.82 -16.85 -12.92
CA ALA A 70 -14.78 -15.84 -13.37
C ALA A 70 -15.75 -15.42 -12.26
N ASP A 71 -16.23 -16.36 -11.46
CA ASP A 71 -17.15 -16.09 -10.34
C ASP A 71 -16.44 -15.32 -9.23
N ALA A 72 -15.21 -15.71 -8.87
CA ALA A 72 -14.40 -15.00 -7.89
C ALA A 72 -14.17 -13.53 -8.28
N ALA A 73 -13.79 -13.28 -9.54
CA ALA A 73 -13.62 -11.92 -10.03
C ALA A 73 -14.95 -11.14 -10.09
N ALA A 74 -16.06 -11.78 -10.46
CA ALA A 74 -17.38 -11.16 -10.45
C ALA A 74 -17.84 -10.76 -9.04
N ARG A 75 -17.60 -11.61 -8.03
CA ARG A 75 -17.85 -11.30 -6.62
C ARG A 75 -17.01 -10.13 -6.14
N TYR A 76 -15.73 -10.08 -6.53
CA TYR A 76 -14.85 -8.96 -6.22
C TYR A 76 -15.41 -7.64 -6.80
N PHE A 77 -15.82 -7.63 -8.07
CA PHE A 77 -16.41 -6.43 -8.68
C PHE A 77 -17.68 -5.99 -7.95
N LYS A 78 -18.55 -6.94 -7.59
CA LYS A 78 -19.77 -6.65 -6.82
C LYS A 78 -19.47 -6.08 -5.44
N ALA A 79 -18.51 -6.66 -4.72
CA ALA A 79 -18.09 -6.20 -3.39
C ALA A 79 -17.50 -4.77 -3.41
N HIS A 80 -16.85 -4.40 -4.51
CA HIS A 80 -16.29 -3.06 -4.70
C HIS A 80 -17.20 -2.09 -5.47
N GLY A 81 -18.47 -2.45 -5.72
CA GLY A 81 -19.42 -1.58 -6.42
C GLY A 81 -19.07 -1.30 -7.88
N ILE A 82 -18.23 -2.15 -8.48
CA ILE A 82 -17.73 -2.00 -9.84
C ILE A 82 -18.77 -2.58 -10.80
N THR A 83 -19.59 -1.71 -11.36
CA THR A 83 -20.63 -2.06 -12.35
C THR A 83 -20.09 -2.06 -13.78
N ARG A 84 -19.08 -1.23 -14.06
CA ARG A 84 -18.42 -1.11 -15.36
C ARG A 84 -16.93 -1.38 -15.22
N LEU A 85 -16.45 -2.36 -15.99
CA LEU A 85 -15.02 -2.68 -16.04
C LEU A 85 -14.25 -1.49 -16.63
N PRO A 86 -13.20 -0.98 -15.95
CA PRO A 86 -12.37 0.06 -16.52
C PRO A 86 -11.63 -0.45 -17.76
N ALA A 87 -11.32 0.45 -18.68
CA ALA A 87 -10.45 0.13 -19.80
C ALA A 87 -9.08 -0.28 -19.25
N ARG A 88 -8.53 -1.42 -19.71
CA ARG A 88 -7.26 -1.95 -19.21
C ARG A 88 -6.12 -0.95 -19.34
N LYS A 89 -6.09 -0.20 -20.45
CA LYS A 89 -5.09 0.83 -20.71
C LYS A 89 -5.20 1.97 -19.69
N ALA A 90 -6.40 2.51 -19.46
CA ALA A 90 -6.62 3.54 -18.46
C ALA A 90 -6.21 3.10 -17.03
N LEU A 91 -6.51 1.85 -16.66
CA LEU A 91 -6.10 1.29 -15.37
C LEU A 91 -4.58 1.13 -15.26
N GLN A 92 -3.91 0.72 -16.34
CA GLN A 92 -2.45 0.63 -16.40
C GLN A 92 -1.80 2.01 -16.27
N ASP A 93 -2.27 2.99 -17.05
CA ASP A 93 -1.75 4.36 -17.05
C ASP A 93 -1.88 4.98 -15.65
N GLU A 94 -3.01 4.74 -14.95
CA GLU A 94 -3.22 5.23 -13.59
C GLU A 94 -2.30 4.54 -12.56
N ILE A 95 -2.04 3.23 -12.72
CA ILE A 95 -1.07 2.51 -11.89
C ILE A 95 0.34 3.08 -12.10
N GLU A 96 0.74 3.33 -13.35
CA GLU A 96 2.05 3.90 -13.68
C GLU A 96 2.20 5.33 -13.12
N GLN A 97 1.18 6.17 -13.25
CA GLN A 97 1.16 7.49 -12.64
C GLN A 97 1.31 7.42 -11.11
N LEU A 98 0.63 6.49 -10.44
CA LEU A 98 0.76 6.32 -9.00
C LEU A 98 2.15 5.80 -8.60
N VAL A 99 2.73 4.89 -9.39
CA VAL A 99 4.11 4.41 -9.15
C VAL A 99 5.11 5.56 -9.28
N SER A 100 4.98 6.40 -10.30
CA SER A 100 5.84 7.57 -10.50
C SER A 100 5.69 8.59 -9.35
N LYS A 101 4.45 8.86 -8.92
CA LYS A 101 4.19 9.71 -7.73
C LYS A 101 4.78 9.11 -6.46
N LYS A 102 4.68 7.78 -6.28
CA LYS A 102 5.29 7.06 -5.16
C LYS A 102 6.80 7.26 -5.13
N SER A 103 7.49 7.10 -6.26
CA SER A 103 8.94 7.27 -6.32
C SER A 103 9.37 8.70 -5.98
N GLY A 104 8.63 9.71 -6.44
CA GLY A 104 8.90 11.10 -6.09
C GLY A 104 8.74 11.36 -4.59
N LEU A 105 7.61 10.96 -4.01
CA LEU A 105 7.35 11.12 -2.57
C LEU A 105 8.33 10.33 -1.69
N TYR A 106 8.79 9.17 -2.16
CA TYR A 106 9.76 8.37 -1.42
C TYR A 106 11.11 9.09 -1.27
N ASN A 107 11.56 9.81 -2.31
CA ASN A 107 12.78 10.61 -2.25
C ASN A 107 12.64 11.75 -1.22
N THR A 108 11.53 12.49 -1.28
CA THR A 108 11.25 13.57 -0.31
C THR A 108 11.19 13.04 1.13
N TYR A 109 10.51 11.90 1.35
CA TYR A 109 10.48 11.25 2.65
C TYR A 109 11.87 10.84 3.13
N HIS A 110 12.71 10.32 2.23
CA HIS A 110 14.07 9.91 2.57
C HIS A 110 14.93 11.09 3.04
N GLU A 111 14.88 12.21 2.33
CA GLU A 111 15.58 13.45 2.71
C GLU A 111 15.09 14.01 4.05
N GLN A 112 13.77 14.07 4.26
CA GLN A 112 13.18 14.53 5.53
C GLN A 112 13.60 13.63 6.70
N LYS A 113 13.61 12.31 6.49
CA LYS A 113 14.06 11.34 7.48
C LYS A 113 15.54 11.52 7.84
N GLN A 114 16.39 11.79 6.86
CA GLN A 114 17.80 12.10 7.11
C GLN A 114 17.95 13.36 7.97
N ARG A 115 17.31 14.47 7.57
CA ARG A 115 17.34 15.73 8.34
C ARG A 115 16.84 15.57 9.77
N TYR A 116 15.75 14.83 9.96
CA TYR A 116 15.23 14.54 11.29
C TYR A 116 16.23 13.74 12.14
N THR A 117 16.88 12.73 11.56
CA THR A 117 17.87 11.88 12.27
C THR A 117 19.10 12.69 12.69
N GLU A 118 19.57 13.61 11.85
CA GLU A 118 20.67 14.52 12.16
C GLU A 118 20.31 15.44 13.33
N LEU A 119 19.14 16.10 13.27
CA LEU A 119 18.67 16.97 14.36
C LEU A 119 18.44 16.19 15.66
N GLN A 120 17.95 14.95 15.58
CA GLN A 120 17.80 14.07 16.73
C GLN A 120 19.15 13.76 17.38
N THR A 121 20.18 13.53 16.57
CA THR A 121 21.54 13.25 17.04
C THR A 121 22.15 14.48 17.71
N VAL A 122 22.02 15.66 17.10
CA VAL A 122 22.49 16.93 17.68
C VAL A 122 21.82 17.20 19.02
N LYS A 123 20.49 17.05 19.10
CA LYS A 123 19.74 17.20 20.35
C LYS A 123 20.24 16.26 21.44
N ARG A 124 20.41 14.97 21.11
CA ARG A 124 20.92 13.97 22.06
C ARG A 124 22.32 14.30 22.57
N ASN A 125 23.20 14.80 21.70
CA ASN A 125 24.55 15.19 22.08
C ASN A 125 24.55 16.38 23.04
N ILE A 126 23.72 17.41 22.76
CA ILE A 126 23.54 18.56 23.65
C ILE A 126 23.00 18.11 25.01
N ASP A 127 21.95 17.28 25.04
CA ASP A 127 21.37 16.74 26.28
C ASP A 127 22.40 15.96 27.11
N GLN A 128 23.33 15.24 26.46
CA GLN A 128 24.41 14.53 27.13
C GLN A 128 25.46 15.46 27.73
N ILE A 129 25.82 16.55 27.05
CA ILE A 129 26.76 17.56 27.56
C ILE A 129 26.14 18.26 28.77
N LEU A 130 24.90 18.74 28.64
CA LEU A 130 24.19 19.42 29.73
C LEU A 130 24.02 18.52 30.97
N ARG A 131 23.70 17.23 30.79
CA ARG A 131 23.63 16.25 31.90
C ARG A 131 24.98 15.96 32.56
N ARG A 132 26.10 16.15 31.85
CA ARG A 132 27.45 16.00 32.41
C ARG A 132 27.88 17.26 33.18
N GLU A 133 27.38 18.42 32.78
CA GLU A 133 27.65 19.72 33.41
C GLU A 133 26.77 19.98 34.65
N GLU A 134 25.65 19.27 34.83
CA GLU A 134 24.94 19.28 36.11
C GLU A 134 25.85 18.74 37.22
N PRO A 135 26.14 19.54 38.28
CA PRO A 135 26.92 19.05 39.40
C PRO A 135 26.13 17.88 39.99
N ARG A 136 26.70 16.67 39.87
CA ARG A 136 26.22 15.50 40.62
C ARG A 136 26.11 15.95 42.07
N ARG A 137 24.89 16.22 42.53
CA ARG A 137 24.59 16.40 43.95
C ARG A 137 25.02 15.10 44.61
N ARG A 138 26.26 15.09 45.08
CA ARG A 138 26.80 14.06 45.94
C ARG A 138 25.88 14.09 47.14
N LYS A 139 24.97 13.12 47.25
CA LYS A 139 24.29 12.85 48.50
C LYS A 139 25.41 12.53 49.49
N GLU A 140 25.81 13.52 50.26
CA GLU A 140 26.53 13.30 51.50
C GLU A 140 25.60 12.45 52.36
N GLN A 141 25.82 11.14 52.35
CA GLN A 141 25.38 10.28 53.42
C GLN A 141 26.27 10.59 54.62
N SER A 142 25.96 11.68 55.30
CA SER A 142 26.30 11.86 56.70
C SER A 142 25.39 10.94 57.49
N HIS A 143 25.84 9.71 57.72
CA HIS A 143 25.42 8.95 58.90
C HIS A 143 26.55 9.09 59.91
N GLU A 144 26.50 10.20 60.65
CA GLU A 144 26.95 10.18 62.03
C GLU A 144 25.91 9.39 62.83
N ARG A 145 26.30 8.20 63.30
CA ARG A 145 26.17 7.74 64.69
C ARG A 145 26.72 6.34 64.83
#